data_AF-A0A523UN88-F1
#
_entry.id   AF-A0A523UN88-F1
#
_cell.length_a   1.000
_cell.length_b   1.000
_cell.length_c   1.000
_cell.angle_alpha   90.00
_cell.angle_beta   90.00
_cell.angle_gamma   90.00
#
_symmetry.space_group_name_H-M   'P 1'
#
loop_
_entity.id
_entity.type
_entity.pdbx_description
1 polymer ?
#
loop_
_entity_poly.entity_id
_entity_poly.type
_entity_poly.pdbx_seq_one_letter_code
_entity_poly.pdbx_strand_id
1 'polypeptide(L)'
;MGLRNESGFSMIELLVAMVVIALGLLSISALFPLGSRARMRGEGITKAIELAQQRMEQLVELGYDNLEDGCDSTVIRAYRVKWCISTLKWGPGTYDALKIVTDTVTYITPGGGYRKVGLTTYVSPKISGGR
;
A
#
# COMPACT_ATOMS: atom_id res chain seq x y z
N MET A 1 -29.06 -15.84 -62.26
CA MET A 1 -28.61 -17.01 -61.48
C MET A 1 -27.22 -16.68 -60.95
N GLY A 2 -27.14 -16.19 -59.72
CA GLY A 2 -25.88 -15.69 -59.15
C GLY A 2 -25.01 -16.86 -58.69
N LEU A 3 -23.88 -17.07 -59.36
CA LEU A 3 -22.88 -18.06 -58.95
C LEU A 3 -22.19 -17.56 -57.68
N ARG A 4 -22.53 -18.17 -56.54
CA ARG A 4 -21.82 -17.97 -55.28
C ARG A 4 -20.52 -18.77 -55.34
N ASN A 5 -19.39 -18.07 -55.30
CA ASN A 5 -18.07 -18.68 -55.24
C ASN A 5 -17.77 -19.08 -53.79
N GLU A 6 -18.10 -20.32 -53.44
CA GLU A 6 -17.80 -20.91 -52.13
C GLU A 6 -16.36 -21.44 -52.09
N SER A 7 -15.38 -20.53 -52.12
CA SER A 7 -13.97 -20.89 -51.90
C SER A 7 -13.70 -20.97 -50.40
N GLY A 8 -13.61 -22.18 -49.85
CA GLY A 8 -13.15 -22.43 -48.49
C GLY A 8 -11.68 -22.04 -48.29
N PHE A 9 -11.30 -21.80 -47.04
CA PHE A 9 -9.93 -21.45 -46.62
C PHE A 9 -8.92 -22.53 -47.04
N SER A 10 -7.75 -22.11 -47.55
CA SER A 10 -6.68 -23.06 -47.89
C SER A 10 -5.95 -23.56 -46.64
N MET A 11 -5.43 -24.80 -46.67
CA MET A 11 -4.63 -25.35 -45.56
C MET A 11 -3.39 -24.50 -45.26
N ILE A 12 -2.75 -23.94 -46.29
CA ILE A 12 -1.61 -23.03 -46.10
C ILE A 12 -2.05 -21.74 -45.39
N GLU A 13 -3.26 -21.28 -45.67
CA GLU A 13 -3.83 -20.06 -45.11
C GLU A 13 -4.15 -20.25 -43.61
N LEU A 14 -4.64 -21.43 -43.23
CA LEU A 14 -4.81 -21.83 -41.85
C LEU A 14 -3.47 -21.90 -41.10
N LEU A 15 -2.44 -22.49 -41.72
CA LEU A 15 -1.10 -22.57 -41.13
C LEU A 15 -0.49 -21.18 -40.93
N VAL A 16 -0.60 -20.30 -41.92
CA VAL A 16 -0.14 -18.91 -41.82
C VAL A 16 -0.93 -18.18 -40.72
N ALA A 17 -2.25 -18.34 -40.65
CA ALA A 17 -3.08 -17.74 -39.60
C ALA A 17 -2.66 -18.20 -38.21
N MET A 18 -2.41 -19.51 -38.02
CA MET A 18 -1.92 -20.05 -36.74
C MET A 18 -0.57 -19.45 -36.34
N VAL A 19 0.36 -19.29 -37.29
CA VAL A 19 1.67 -18.66 -37.03
C VAL A 19 1.50 -17.19 -36.62
N VAL A 20 0.66 -16.43 -37.33
CA VAL A 20 0.38 -15.02 -36.98
C VAL A 20 -0.24 -14.91 -35.58
N ILE A 21 -1.20 -15.79 -35.25
CA ILE A 21 -1.81 -15.84 -33.91
C ILE A 21 -0.76 -16.20 -32.85
N ALA A 22 0.10 -17.18 -33.09
CA ALA A 22 1.14 -17.57 -32.15
C ALA A 22 2.11 -16.42 -31.85
N LEU A 23 2.54 -15.68 -32.87
CA LEU A 23 3.39 -14.49 -32.72
C LEU A 23 2.66 -13.37 -31.94
N GLY A 24 1.36 -13.18 -32.20
CA GLY A 24 0.53 -12.25 -31.44
C GLY A 24 0.43 -12.62 -29.96
N LEU A 25 0.18 -13.89 -29.63
CA LEU A 25 0.09 -14.37 -28.25
C LEU A 25 1.42 -14.27 -27.49
N LEU A 26 2.54 -14.57 -28.15
CA LEU A 26 3.87 -14.38 -27.59
C LEU A 26 4.11 -12.92 -27.20
N SER A 27 3.67 -11.98 -28.04
CA SER A 27 3.79 -10.55 -27.76
C SER A 27 2.99 -10.14 -26.51
N ILE A 28 1.80 -10.70 -26.32
CA ILE A 28 0.94 -10.43 -25.15
C ILE A 28 1.51 -11.04 -23.86
N SER A 29 2.19 -12.19 -23.94
CA SER A 29 2.76 -12.87 -22.78
C SER A 29 3.74 -11.99 -21.98
N ALA A 30 4.42 -11.06 -22.66
CA ALA A 30 5.33 -10.09 -22.04
C ALA A 30 4.62 -9.07 -21.13
N LEU A 31 3.30 -8.85 -21.29
CA LEU A 31 2.53 -7.95 -20.43
C LEU A 31 2.13 -8.58 -19.08
N PHE A 32 2.06 -9.91 -19.00
CA PHE A 32 1.68 -10.60 -17.77
C PHE A 32 2.56 -10.25 -16.55
N PRO A 33 3.90 -10.29 -16.63
CA PRO A 33 4.75 -9.89 -15.51
C PRO A 33 4.60 -8.40 -15.15
N LEU A 34 4.31 -7.52 -16.11
CA LEU A 34 4.07 -6.09 -15.84
C LEU A 34 2.80 -5.91 -15.01
N GLY A 35 1.70 -6.55 -15.40
CA GLY A 35 0.45 -6.53 -14.66
C GLY A 35 0.58 -7.12 -13.25
N SER A 36 1.30 -8.24 -13.13
CA SER A 36 1.58 -8.87 -11.83
C SER A 36 2.35 -7.94 -10.87
N ARG A 37 3.40 -7.26 -11.36
CA ARG A 37 4.17 -6.28 -10.57
C ARG A 37 3.33 -5.08 -10.16
N ALA A 38 2.47 -4.59 -11.05
CA ALA A 38 1.56 -3.50 -10.73
C ALA A 38 0.56 -3.88 -9.62
N ARG A 39 -0.02 -5.08 -9.69
CA ARG A 39 -0.90 -5.62 -8.65
C ARG A 39 -0.19 -5.74 -7.31
N MET A 40 0.97 -6.40 -7.26
CA MET A 40 1.75 -6.54 -6.02
C MET A 40 2.12 -5.19 -5.40
N ARG A 41 2.39 -4.17 -6.23
CA ARG A 41 2.66 -2.81 -5.75
C ARG A 41 1.43 -2.18 -5.11
N GLY A 42 0.26 -2.34 -5.72
CA GLY A 42 -1.02 -1.87 -5.20
C GLY A 42 -1.37 -2.54 -3.87
N GLU A 43 -1.29 -3.87 -3.82
CA GLU A 43 -1.50 -4.63 -2.57
C GLU A 43 -0.52 -4.19 -1.47
N GLY A 44 0.75 -3.97 -1.83
CA GLY A 44 1.78 -3.48 -0.93
C GLY A 44 1.43 -2.15 -0.25
N ILE A 45 1.01 -1.15 -1.03
CA ILE A 45 0.67 0.16 -0.47
C ILE A 45 -0.63 0.13 0.34
N THR A 46 -1.65 -0.56 -0.16
CA THR A 46 -2.92 -0.70 0.56
C THR A 46 -2.70 -1.35 1.91
N LYS A 47 -1.94 -2.45 1.95
CA LYS A 47 -1.68 -3.15 3.22
C LYS A 47 -0.83 -2.31 4.18
N ALA A 48 0.13 -1.55 3.68
CA ALA A 48 0.92 -0.65 4.51
C ALA A 48 0.04 0.45 5.15
N ILE A 49 -0.92 1.01 4.40
CA ILE A 49 -1.86 2.00 4.92
C ILE A 49 -2.80 1.38 5.96
N GLU A 50 -3.37 0.19 5.68
CA GLU A 50 -4.21 -0.53 6.65
C GLU A 50 -3.49 -0.78 7.97
N LEU A 51 -2.24 -1.27 7.92
CA LEU A 51 -1.44 -1.52 9.11
C LEU A 51 -1.14 -0.24 9.89
N ALA A 52 -0.87 0.86 9.18
CA ALA A 52 -0.62 2.15 9.81
C ALA A 52 -1.88 2.68 10.49
N GLN A 53 -3.02 2.64 9.80
CA GLN A 53 -4.32 3.07 10.35
C GLN A 53 -4.71 2.24 11.58
N GLN A 54 -4.62 0.92 11.50
CA GLN A 54 -4.92 0.03 12.62
C GLN A 54 -4.04 0.35 13.84
N ARG A 55 -2.75 0.62 13.65
CA ARG A 55 -1.86 1.01 14.75
C ARG A 55 -2.23 2.37 15.32
N MET A 56 -2.55 3.33 14.46
CA MET A 56 -2.97 4.66 14.88
C MET A 56 -4.26 4.61 15.71
N GLU A 57 -5.23 3.81 15.32
CA GLU A 57 -6.47 3.59 16.09
C GLU A 57 -6.17 3.03 17.48
N GLN A 58 -5.31 2.01 17.58
CA GLN A 58 -4.89 1.44 18.86
C GLN A 58 -4.22 2.49 19.77
N LEU A 59 -3.35 3.33 19.20
CA LEU A 59 -2.65 4.38 19.97
C LEU A 59 -3.62 5.48 20.41
N VAL A 60 -4.57 5.86 19.57
CA VAL A 60 -5.59 6.86 19.93
C VAL A 60 -6.55 6.31 20.99
N GLU A 61 -6.89 5.02 20.94
CA GLU A 61 -7.78 4.36 21.92
C GLU A 61 -7.18 4.32 23.34
N LEU A 62 -5.85 4.20 23.47
CA LEU A 62 -5.17 4.30 24.77
C LEU A 62 -5.45 5.63 25.49
N GLY A 63 -5.73 6.70 24.73
CA GLY A 63 -5.97 8.04 25.26
C GLY A 63 -4.69 8.76 25.68
N TYR A 64 -4.80 10.08 25.85
CA TYR A 64 -3.66 10.97 26.07
C TYR A 64 -2.78 10.55 27.26
N ASP A 65 -3.38 10.17 28.39
CA ASP A 65 -2.64 9.91 29.63
C ASP A 65 -1.76 8.65 29.55
N ASN A 66 -2.17 7.65 28.77
CA ASN A 66 -1.47 6.37 28.62
C ASN A 66 -0.45 6.35 27.47
N LEU A 67 -0.35 7.43 26.69
CA LEU A 67 0.63 7.55 25.62
C LEU A 67 1.98 8.00 26.18
N GLU A 68 2.92 7.09 26.34
CA GLU A 68 4.27 7.43 26.80
C GLU A 68 5.18 7.82 25.64
N ASP A 69 6.09 8.77 25.88
CA ASP A 69 7.09 9.16 24.88
C ASP A 69 8.03 8.00 24.59
N GLY A 70 8.36 7.80 23.31
CA GLY A 70 9.24 6.72 22.89
C GLY A 70 8.94 6.24 21.49
N CYS A 71 9.77 5.33 20.99
CA CYS A 71 9.55 4.66 19.72
C CYS A 71 9.56 3.15 19.92
N ASP A 72 8.67 2.45 19.24
CA ASP A 72 8.68 1.00 19.17
C ASP A 72 8.39 0.54 17.74
N SER A 73 8.70 -0.72 17.44
CA SER A 73 8.50 -1.28 16.13
C SER A 73 8.19 -2.76 16.18
N THR A 74 7.37 -3.21 15.24
CA THR A 74 7.06 -4.62 15.03
C THR A 74 7.17 -4.98 13.56
N VAL A 75 7.35 -6.28 13.29
CA VAL A 75 7.38 -6.82 11.93
C VAL A 75 6.17 -7.72 11.74
N ILE A 76 5.33 -7.36 10.77
CA ILE A 76 4.14 -8.10 10.37
C ILE A 76 4.40 -8.59 8.95
N ARG A 77 4.77 -9.86 8.81
CA ARG A 77 5.17 -10.47 7.53
C ARG A 77 6.31 -9.67 6.87
N ALA A 78 6.06 -9.08 5.70
CA ALA A 78 7.02 -8.29 4.93
C ALA A 78 7.01 -6.78 5.27
N TYR A 79 6.22 -6.37 6.27
CA TYR A 79 6.05 -4.97 6.67
C TYR A 79 6.70 -4.74 8.03
N ARG A 80 7.54 -3.71 8.12
CA ARG A 80 8.06 -3.19 9.40
C ARG A 80 7.25 -1.95 9.77
N VAL A 81 6.49 -2.04 10.85
CA VAL A 81 5.69 -0.95 11.42
C VAL A 81 6.51 -0.33 12.54
N LYS A 82 6.72 0.98 12.52
CA LYS A 82 7.44 1.73 13.56
C LYS A 82 6.61 2.94 13.95
N TRP A 83 6.31 3.08 15.24
CA TRP A 83 5.63 4.25 15.78
C TRP A 83 6.53 4.98 16.77
N CYS A 84 6.36 6.29 16.83
CA CYS A 84 7.04 7.17 17.76
C CYS A 84 6.02 8.15 18.36
N ILE A 85 6.09 8.32 19.67
CA ILE A 85 5.32 9.28 20.45
C ILE A 85 6.31 10.31 20.98
N SER A 86 5.97 11.58 20.81
CA SER A 86 6.76 12.69 21.34
C SER A 86 5.86 13.76 21.91
N THR A 87 6.13 14.17 23.15
CA THR A 87 5.40 15.23 23.81
C THR A 87 5.97 16.59 23.40
N LEU A 88 5.15 17.42 22.76
CA LEU A 88 5.41 18.83 22.54
C LEU A 88 5.15 19.60 23.84
N LYS A 89 6.22 20.14 24.43
CA LYS A 89 6.14 21.05 25.58
C LYS A 89 6.30 22.48 25.10
N TRP A 90 5.34 23.36 25.42
CA TRP A 90 5.39 24.78 25.09
C TRP A 90 5.67 25.61 26.35
N GLY A 91 6.95 25.73 26.71
CA GLY A 91 7.43 26.51 27.88
C GLY A 91 7.58 25.71 29.19
N PRO A 92 8.15 26.31 30.24
CA PRO A 92 8.31 25.67 31.54
C PRO A 92 6.96 25.62 32.30
N GLY A 93 6.50 24.42 32.65
CA GLY A 93 5.30 24.20 33.50
C GLY A 93 3.96 23.99 32.77
N THR A 94 3.98 23.69 31.47
CA THR A 94 2.75 23.59 30.65
C THR A 94 1.97 22.30 30.88
N TYR A 95 0.70 22.44 31.25
CA TYR A 95 -0.25 21.33 31.40
C TYR A 95 -0.96 20.95 30.08
N ASP A 96 -0.92 21.84 29.06
CA ASP A 96 -1.46 21.65 27.71
C ASP A 96 -0.42 21.10 26.72
N ALA A 97 0.32 20.06 27.12
CA ALA A 97 1.28 19.44 26.21
C ALA A 97 0.52 18.60 25.15
N LEU A 98 0.86 18.77 23.87
CA LEU A 98 0.33 17.92 22.80
C LEU A 98 1.25 16.71 22.63
N LYS A 99 0.68 15.52 22.44
CA LYS A 99 1.47 14.34 22.04
C LYS A 99 1.37 14.17 20.54
N ILE A 100 2.50 14.15 19.85
CA ILE A 100 2.57 13.78 18.44
C ILE A 100 2.78 12.28 18.37
N VAL A 101 1.91 11.61 17.62
CA VAL A 101 2.06 10.19 17.29
C VAL A 101 2.39 10.09 15.80
N THR A 102 3.54 9.50 15.48
CA THR A 102 3.99 9.25 14.11
C THR A 102 4.16 7.76 13.90
N ASP A 103 3.36 7.18 13.01
CA ASP A 103 3.53 5.80 12.56
C ASP A 103 4.18 5.75 11.18
N THR A 104 5.02 4.76 10.94
CA THR A 104 5.75 4.56 9.69
C THR A 104 5.85 3.08 9.36
N VAL A 105 5.26 2.69 8.24
CA VAL A 105 5.32 1.33 7.70
C VAL A 105 6.30 1.26 6.54
N THR A 106 7.31 0.41 6.65
CA THR A 106 8.32 0.16 5.62
C THR A 106 8.15 -1.25 5.03
N TYR A 107 8.22 -1.38 3.71
CA TYR A 107 8.08 -2.68 3.03
C TYR A 107 8.96 -2.77 1.77
N ILE A 108 9.29 -3.99 1.36
CA ILE A 108 10.08 -4.29 0.16
C ILE A 108 9.15 -4.34 -1.05
N THR A 109 9.59 -3.76 -2.16
CA THR A 109 8.90 -3.85 -3.45
C THR A 109 9.44 -5.00 -4.29
N PRO A 110 8.66 -5.53 -5.25
CA PRO A 110 9.12 -6.60 -6.15
C PRO A 110 10.40 -6.28 -6.95
N GLY A 111 10.81 -5.00 -7.04
CA GLY A 111 12.05 -4.55 -7.67
C GLY A 111 13.25 -4.45 -6.71
N GLY A 112 13.13 -4.93 -5.47
CA GLY A 112 14.21 -4.93 -4.46
C GLY A 112 14.37 -3.63 -3.68
N GLY A 113 13.70 -2.54 -4.07
CA GLY A 113 13.71 -1.28 -3.32
C GLY A 113 12.73 -1.26 -2.14
N TYR A 114 12.95 -0.40 -1.16
CA TYR A 114 12.04 -0.17 -0.04
C TYR A 114 11.08 0.99 -0.31
N ARG A 115 9.85 0.89 0.18
CA ARG A 115 8.90 2.01 0.26
C ARG A 115 8.46 2.22 1.70
N LYS A 116 8.02 3.45 1.98
CA LYS A 116 7.53 3.86 3.29
C LYS A 116 6.19 4.57 3.15
N VAL A 117 5.31 4.32 4.09
CA VAL A 117 4.07 5.08 4.32
C VAL A 117 4.14 5.60 5.73
N GLY A 118 3.83 6.89 5.94
CA GLY A 118 3.83 7.51 7.25
C GLY A 118 2.47 8.17 7.54
N LEU A 119 1.98 8.00 8.76
CA LEU A 119 0.81 8.71 9.29
C LEU A 119 1.24 9.47 10.54
N THR A 120 0.79 10.70 10.67
CA THR A 120 1.08 11.53 11.85
C THR A 120 -0.21 12.13 12.36
N THR A 121 -0.46 12.03 13.66
CA THR A 121 -1.58 12.69 14.33
C THR A 121 -1.13 13.38 15.60
N TYR A 122 -1.98 14.25 16.12
CA TYR A 122 -1.81 14.96 17.38
C TYR A 122 -2.90 14.50 18.35
N VAL A 123 -2.49 14.24 19.59
CA VAL A 123 -3.39 13.87 20.68
C VAL A 123 -3.28 14.96 21.75
N SER A 124 -4.41 15.57 22.08
CA SER A 124 -4.51 16.57 23.15
C SER A 124 -4.99 15.95 24.45
N PRO A 125 -4.62 16.53 25.61
CA PRO A 125 -5.26 16.19 26.88
C PRO A 125 -6.75 16.50 26.82
N LYS A 126 -7.56 15.80 27.62
CA LYS A 126 -8.98 16.16 27.77
C LYS A 126 -9.07 17.53 28.43
N ILE A 127 -9.77 18.47 27.80
CA ILE A 127 -10.03 19.78 28.39
C ILE A 127 -11.02 19.56 29.55
N SER A 128 -10.51 19.63 30.78
CA SER A 128 -11.34 19.64 31.99
C SER A 128 -12.00 21.02 32.11
N GLY A 129 -13.15 21.20 31.45
CA GLY A 129 -13.82 22.50 31.45
C GLY A 129 -15.05 22.61 30.55
N GLY A 130 -16.13 21.93 30.94
CA GLY A 130 -17.47 22.17 30.38
C GLY A 130 -18.49 21.79 31.44
N ARG A 131 -19.03 22.80 32.13
CA ARG A 131 -20.21 22.66 32.99
C ARG A 131 -21.43 22.28 32.16
#